data_AF-A0A2H5W7Y5-F1
#
_entry.id   AF-A0A2H5W7Y5-F1
#
_cell.length_a   1.000
_cell.length_b   1.000
_cell.length_c   1.000
_cell.angle_alpha   90.00
_cell.angle_beta   90.00
_cell.angle_gamma   90.00
#
_symmetry.space_group_name_H-M   'P 1'
#
loop_
_entity.id
_entity.type
_entity.pdbx_description
1 polymer ?
#
loop_
_entity_poly.entity_id
_entity_poly.type
_entity_poly.pdbx_seq_one_letter_code
_entity_poly.pdbx_strand_id
1 'polypeptide(L)'
;MKNKSVLLYLVVLLTGTASTAWSDRPWYQDYQEALDRLKKGDARGAIPLLEKTLQTGPDPGPQRPTYGMHFIDFFPYLHLARAYLLMGQCAQAQEMLERSARRDRLPPDLQATELRPLRQQIQAQCALPVKTPAPPAARPAESPLAEKEAPASQPSASSPTQPKSPATDAPPVGPSVPPIRRSVPAAVLQTAWRAYLRGDYDGADRVLREARQQYELDDTAYFILGCSRAARYFREGGTDGRLLEEARRYLRQARQLPPELQSRLALFISPKILALYRESRRAGGGE
;
A
#
# COMPACT_ATOMS: atom_id res chain seq x y z
N MET A 1 5.34 -48.41 -53.34
CA MET A 1 6.36 -47.49 -52.76
C MET A 1 5.96 -46.05 -53.03
N LYS A 2 5.10 -45.48 -52.19
CA LYS A 2 4.63 -44.08 -52.12
C LYS A 2 3.75 -44.12 -50.85
N ASN A 3 3.79 -43.12 -49.97
CA ASN A 3 2.97 -42.92 -48.73
C ASN A 3 3.78 -42.64 -47.45
N LYS A 4 5.12 -42.73 -47.45
CA LYS A 4 5.92 -42.39 -46.25
C LYS A 4 6.17 -40.88 -46.06
N SER A 5 5.94 -40.05 -47.08
CA SER A 5 6.21 -38.60 -47.01
C SER A 5 5.06 -37.77 -46.40
N VAL A 6 3.86 -38.34 -46.27
CA VAL A 6 2.69 -37.60 -45.73
C VAL A 6 2.70 -37.62 -44.20
N LEU A 7 3.27 -38.67 -43.58
CA LEU A 7 3.31 -38.79 -42.11
C LEU A 7 4.31 -37.82 -41.46
N LEU A 8 5.29 -37.31 -42.21
CA LEU A 8 6.35 -36.45 -41.67
C LEU A 8 5.97 -34.97 -41.62
N TYR A 9 4.97 -34.54 -42.41
CA TYR A 9 4.46 -33.16 -42.36
C TYR A 9 3.44 -32.91 -41.24
N LEU A 10 2.78 -33.97 -40.73
CA LEU A 10 1.78 -33.82 -39.67
C LEU A 10 2.40 -33.70 -38.26
N VAL A 11 3.67 -34.06 -38.10
CA VAL A 11 4.39 -33.98 -36.81
C VAL A 11 5.04 -32.60 -36.60
N VAL A 12 5.35 -31.87 -37.67
CA VAL A 12 6.00 -30.54 -37.57
C VAL A 12 5.01 -29.40 -37.29
N LEU A 13 3.70 -29.60 -37.51
CA LEU A 13 2.69 -28.58 -37.20
C LEU A 13 2.20 -28.59 -35.73
N LEU A 14 2.71 -29.51 -34.90
CA LEU A 14 2.33 -29.64 -33.48
C LEU A 14 3.40 -29.12 -32.50
N THR A 15 4.41 -28.37 -32.95
CA THR A 15 5.26 -27.60 -32.03
C THR A 15 4.48 -26.36 -31.60
N GLY A 16 3.75 -26.56 -30.51
CA GLY A 16 2.79 -25.64 -29.94
C GLY A 16 3.35 -24.24 -29.75
N THR A 17 2.55 -23.28 -30.20
CA THR A 17 2.45 -21.97 -29.57
C THR A 17 1.97 -22.20 -28.14
N ALA A 18 2.90 -22.53 -27.24
CA ALA A 18 2.68 -22.33 -25.82
C ALA A 18 2.51 -20.82 -25.65
N SER A 19 1.28 -20.36 -25.82
CA SER A 19 0.82 -19.08 -25.33
C SER A 19 1.18 -19.12 -23.86
N THR A 20 2.31 -18.51 -23.52
CA THR A 20 2.66 -18.21 -22.15
C THR A 20 1.49 -17.36 -21.70
N ALA A 21 0.57 -17.97 -20.96
CA ALA A 21 -0.45 -17.23 -20.25
C ALA A 21 0.36 -16.37 -19.28
N TRP A 22 0.65 -15.13 -19.70
CA TRP A 22 1.22 -14.11 -18.86
C TRP A 22 0.16 -13.92 -17.79
N SER A 23 0.24 -14.72 -16.74
CA SER A 23 -0.56 -14.51 -15.55
C SER A 23 -0.17 -13.11 -15.10
N ASP A 24 -1.10 -12.16 -15.27
CA ASP A 24 -0.89 -10.77 -14.92
C ASP A 24 -0.53 -10.69 -13.45
N ARG A 25 0.78 -10.68 -13.17
CA ARG A 25 1.29 -10.56 -11.81
C ARG A 25 0.85 -9.19 -11.29
N PRO A 26 0.32 -9.12 -10.06
CA PRO A 26 -0.02 -7.84 -9.45
C PRO A 26 1.21 -6.91 -9.42
N TRP A 27 1.01 -5.62 -9.71
CA TRP A 27 2.08 -4.61 -9.78
C TRP A 27 3.02 -4.65 -8.57
N TYR A 28 2.50 -4.89 -7.36
CA TYR A 28 3.30 -4.86 -6.14
C TYR A 28 4.31 -6.02 -6.06
N GLN A 29 4.04 -7.15 -6.72
CA GLN A 29 4.98 -8.27 -6.80
C GLN A 29 6.15 -7.93 -7.73
N ASP A 30 5.86 -7.35 -8.89
CA ASP A 30 6.89 -6.88 -9.82
C ASP A 30 7.75 -5.79 -9.18
N TYR A 31 7.14 -4.89 -8.41
CA TYR A 31 7.85 -3.85 -7.66
C TYR A 31 8.77 -4.45 -6.59
N GLN A 32 8.29 -5.37 -5.76
CA GLN A 32 9.11 -6.05 -4.74
C GLN A 32 10.27 -6.83 -5.37
N GLU A 33 10.02 -7.55 -6.46
CA GLU A 33 11.07 -8.26 -7.19
C GLU A 33 12.13 -7.29 -7.72
N ALA A 34 11.73 -6.13 -8.25
CA ALA A 34 12.66 -5.12 -8.70
C ALA A 34 13.53 -4.57 -7.56
N LEU A 35 12.95 -4.33 -6.39
CA LEU A 35 13.71 -3.90 -5.20
C LEU A 35 14.73 -4.95 -4.77
N ASP A 36 14.35 -6.23 -4.81
CA ASP A 36 15.27 -7.32 -4.46
C ASP A 36 16.39 -7.50 -5.48
N ARG A 37 16.12 -7.26 -6.78
CA ARG A 37 17.17 -7.21 -7.82
C ARG A 37 18.13 -6.06 -7.59
N LEU A 38 17.65 -4.86 -7.26
CA LEU A 38 18.52 -3.73 -6.91
C LEU A 38 19.41 -4.01 -5.71
N LYS A 39 18.88 -4.65 -4.65
CA LYS A 39 19.68 -5.07 -3.49
C LYS A 39 20.81 -6.04 -3.87
N LYS A 40 20.60 -6.87 -4.90
CA LYS A 40 21.59 -7.81 -5.44
C LYS A 40 22.53 -7.17 -6.47
N GLY A 41 22.37 -5.88 -6.78
CA GLY A 41 23.13 -5.18 -7.82
C GLY A 41 22.68 -5.48 -9.25
N ASP A 42 21.60 -6.25 -9.45
CA ASP A 42 21.01 -6.51 -10.78
C ASP A 42 20.14 -5.32 -11.22
N ALA A 43 20.80 -4.20 -11.50
CA ALA A 43 20.11 -2.99 -11.97
C ALA A 43 19.46 -3.20 -13.34
N ARG A 44 20.10 -3.96 -14.23
CA ARG A 44 19.60 -4.26 -15.58
C ARG A 44 18.28 -5.03 -15.54
N GLY A 45 18.15 -6.02 -14.66
CA GLY A 45 16.90 -6.77 -14.48
C GLY A 45 15.81 -5.98 -13.73
N ALA A 46 16.18 -5.02 -12.88
CA ALA A 46 15.22 -4.23 -12.11
C ALA A 46 14.47 -3.17 -12.94
N ILE A 47 15.16 -2.51 -13.89
CA ILE A 47 14.58 -1.44 -14.73
C ILE A 47 13.25 -1.86 -15.40
N PRO A 48 13.17 -2.95 -16.17
CA PRO A 48 11.92 -3.30 -16.86
C PRO A 48 10.78 -3.64 -15.89
N LEU A 49 11.08 -4.18 -14.71
CA LEU A 49 10.07 -4.44 -13.68
C LEU A 49 9.53 -3.12 -13.10
N LEU A 50 10.40 -2.15 -12.81
CA LEU A 50 9.98 -0.83 -12.32
C LEU A 50 9.17 -0.08 -13.38
N GLU A 51 9.60 -0.09 -14.64
CA GLU A 51 8.86 0.50 -15.77
C GLU A 51 7.48 -0.15 -15.93
N LYS A 52 7.39 -1.47 -15.82
CA LYS A 52 6.11 -2.19 -15.84
C LYS A 52 5.21 -1.76 -14.67
N THR A 53 5.77 -1.59 -13.47
CA THR A 53 4.98 -1.15 -12.30
C THR A 53 4.45 0.28 -12.45
N LEU A 54 5.11 1.14 -13.22
CA LEU A 54 4.59 2.47 -13.58
C LEU A 54 3.41 2.40 -14.55
N GLN A 55 3.31 1.34 -15.35
CA GLN A 55 2.22 1.15 -16.31
C GLN A 55 1.00 0.49 -15.66
N THR A 56 1.21 -0.42 -14.72
CA THR A 56 0.15 -1.24 -14.12
C THR A 56 -0.19 -0.87 -12.67
N GLY A 57 0.65 -0.08 -12.01
CA GLY A 57 0.51 0.31 -10.62
C GLY A 57 -0.32 1.59 -10.41
N PRO A 58 -0.63 1.93 -9.15
CA PRO A 58 -1.27 3.18 -8.80
C PRO A 58 -0.29 4.36 -8.95
N ASP A 59 -0.78 5.59 -8.77
CA ASP A 59 0.10 6.77 -8.68
C ASP A 59 1.22 6.56 -7.63
N PRO A 60 2.47 7.00 -7.87
CA PRO A 60 3.55 6.93 -6.89
C PRO A 60 3.26 7.67 -5.58
N GLY A 61 3.63 7.11 -4.44
CA GLY A 61 3.44 7.73 -3.14
C GLY A 61 3.56 6.77 -1.94
N PRO A 62 3.46 7.29 -0.72
CA PRO A 62 3.39 6.46 0.47
C PRO A 62 2.06 5.70 0.55
N GLN A 63 2.07 4.58 1.28
CA GLN A 63 0.86 3.80 1.62
C GLN A 63 -0.05 3.45 0.43
N ARG A 64 0.52 2.88 -0.64
CA ARG A 64 -0.25 2.40 -1.80
C ARG A 64 -0.87 1.04 -1.53
N PRO A 65 -2.17 0.86 -1.84
CA PRO A 65 -2.88 -0.38 -1.58
C PRO A 65 -2.35 -1.51 -2.46
N THR A 66 -2.02 -2.64 -1.86
CA THR A 66 -1.58 -3.86 -2.56
C THR A 66 -2.70 -4.89 -2.56
N TYR A 67 -2.49 -6.06 -1.95
CA TYR A 67 -3.55 -7.04 -1.73
C TYR A 67 -4.23 -6.84 -0.38
N GLY A 68 -5.57 -6.89 -0.37
CA GLY A 68 -6.36 -6.73 0.84
C GLY A 68 -6.17 -5.35 1.49
N MET A 69 -5.75 -5.33 2.75
CA MET A 69 -5.49 -4.12 3.54
C MET A 69 -4.00 -3.82 3.71
N HIS A 70 -3.13 -4.46 2.91
CA HIS A 70 -1.70 -4.20 2.94
C HIS A 70 -1.37 -2.96 2.11
N PHE A 71 -0.56 -2.08 2.69
CA PHE A 71 -0.07 -0.89 2.03
C PHE A 71 1.44 -0.95 1.98
N ILE A 72 2.03 -0.53 0.87
CA ILE A 72 3.47 -0.36 0.73
C ILE A 72 3.77 1.05 0.27
N ASP A 73 4.94 1.55 0.60
CA ASP A 73 5.43 2.76 -0.02
C ASP A 73 5.90 2.44 -1.44
N PHE A 74 5.42 3.23 -2.41
CA PHE A 74 5.63 2.98 -3.82
C PHE A 74 6.31 4.20 -4.46
N PHE A 75 7.63 4.15 -4.56
CA PHE A 75 8.47 5.23 -5.10
C PHE A 75 9.30 4.76 -6.32
N PRO A 76 8.64 4.32 -7.42
CA PRO A 76 9.31 3.70 -8.56
C PRO A 76 10.35 4.62 -9.22
N TYR A 77 10.11 5.94 -9.31
CA TYR A 77 11.07 6.86 -9.93
C TYR A 77 12.36 7.00 -9.11
N LEU A 78 12.28 7.02 -7.78
CA LEU A 78 13.45 7.01 -6.90
C LEU A 78 14.32 5.76 -7.15
N HIS A 79 13.68 4.60 -7.28
CA HIS A 79 14.40 3.34 -7.52
C HIS A 79 14.93 3.23 -8.96
N LEU A 80 14.22 3.77 -9.95
CA LEU A 80 14.73 3.88 -11.32
C LEU A 80 15.97 4.77 -11.40
N ALA A 81 15.98 5.90 -10.69
CA ALA A 81 17.16 6.77 -10.63
C ALA A 81 18.38 6.01 -10.07
N ARG A 82 18.19 5.21 -9.01
CA ARG A 82 19.23 4.34 -8.46
C ARG A 82 19.67 3.26 -9.45
N ALA A 83 18.73 2.61 -10.14
CA ALA A 83 19.03 1.59 -11.14
C ALA A 83 19.87 2.15 -12.30
N TYR A 84 19.48 3.31 -12.85
CA TYR A 84 20.22 3.96 -13.93
C TYR A 84 21.60 4.43 -13.49
N LEU A 85 21.75 4.93 -12.26
CA LEU A 85 23.05 5.29 -11.71
C LEU A 85 23.99 4.07 -11.64
N LEU A 86 23.50 2.92 -11.15
CA LEU A 86 24.26 1.67 -11.10
C LEU A 86 24.70 1.17 -12.49
N MET A 87 23.95 1.53 -13.54
CA MET A 87 24.27 1.23 -14.94
C MET A 87 25.18 2.28 -15.60
N GLY A 88 25.57 3.34 -14.89
CA GLY A 88 26.33 4.47 -15.45
C GLY A 88 25.52 5.36 -16.41
N GLN A 89 24.19 5.22 -16.43
CA GLN A 89 23.28 5.97 -17.30
C GLN A 89 22.88 7.29 -16.64
N CYS A 90 23.83 8.22 -16.61
CA CYS A 90 23.73 9.48 -15.88
C CYS A 90 22.54 10.36 -16.25
N ALA A 91 22.25 10.53 -17.55
CA ALA A 91 21.16 11.37 -18.01
C ALA A 91 19.79 10.84 -17.53
N GLN A 92 19.55 9.54 -17.70
CA GLN A 92 18.34 8.86 -17.24
C GLN A 92 18.23 8.88 -15.71
N ALA A 93 19.35 8.68 -14.98
CA ALA A 93 19.36 8.74 -13.53
C ALA A 93 18.91 10.12 -13.02
N GLN A 94 19.45 11.20 -13.61
CA GLN A 94 19.08 12.57 -13.26
C GLN A 94 17.60 12.85 -13.57
N GLU A 95 17.13 12.44 -14.76
CA GLU A 95 15.74 12.64 -15.16
C GLU A 95 14.77 11.94 -14.18
N MET A 96 15.04 10.67 -13.83
CA MET A 96 14.19 9.93 -12.90
C MET A 96 14.24 10.52 -11.49
N LEU A 97 15.38 11.04 -11.05
CA LEU A 97 15.51 11.72 -9.77
C LEU A 97 14.64 12.98 -9.70
N GLU A 98 14.62 13.76 -10.78
CA GLU A 98 13.74 14.94 -10.88
C GLU A 98 12.26 14.55 -10.94
N ARG A 99 11.90 13.50 -11.69
CA ARG A 99 10.55 12.96 -11.71
C ARG A 99 10.12 12.50 -10.31
N SER A 100 10.99 11.81 -9.58
CA SER A 100 10.75 11.38 -8.21
C SER A 100 10.44 12.57 -7.29
N ALA A 101 11.27 13.62 -7.32
CA ALA A 101 11.04 14.83 -6.53
C ALA A 101 9.69 15.52 -6.81
N ARG A 102 9.18 15.42 -8.06
CA ARG A 102 7.90 16.01 -8.47
C ARG A 102 6.69 15.11 -8.22
N ARG A 103 6.83 13.78 -8.36
CA ARG A 103 5.70 12.84 -8.46
C ARG A 103 5.55 11.90 -7.27
N ASP A 104 6.64 11.49 -6.62
CA ASP A 104 6.62 10.43 -5.60
C ASP A 104 6.04 10.87 -4.26
N ARG A 105 5.73 12.17 -4.05
CA ARG A 105 5.24 12.73 -2.77
C ARG A 105 6.03 12.20 -1.56
N LEU A 106 7.36 12.25 -1.67
CA LEU A 106 8.28 11.66 -0.69
C LEU A 106 8.10 12.32 0.69
N PRO A 107 7.91 11.52 1.75
CA PRO A 107 8.02 11.96 3.14
C PRO A 107 9.33 12.72 3.43
N PRO A 108 9.33 13.73 4.32
CA PRO A 108 10.53 14.56 4.58
C PRO A 108 11.76 13.78 5.03
N ASP A 109 11.56 12.70 5.80
CA ASP A 109 12.58 11.77 6.23
C ASP A 109 13.24 11.07 5.02
N LEU A 110 12.45 10.49 4.11
CA LEU A 110 12.97 9.84 2.90
C LEU A 110 13.65 10.82 1.95
N GLN A 111 13.20 12.08 1.89
CA GLN A 111 13.92 13.11 1.13
C GLN A 111 15.33 13.34 1.69
N ALA A 112 15.47 13.34 3.01
CA ALA A 112 16.74 13.58 3.68
C ALA A 112 17.68 12.35 3.62
N THR A 113 17.15 11.14 3.80
CA THR A 113 17.93 9.90 3.93
C THR A 113 18.23 9.21 2.60
N GLU A 114 17.33 9.31 1.61
CA GLU A 114 17.47 8.57 0.34
C GLU A 114 17.70 9.52 -0.85
N LEU A 115 16.81 10.51 -1.05
CA LEU A 115 16.84 11.35 -2.25
C LEU A 115 18.07 12.26 -2.30
N ARG A 116 18.41 12.93 -1.19
CA ARG A 116 19.54 13.87 -1.13
C ARG A 116 20.89 13.16 -1.33
N PRO A 117 21.21 12.05 -0.66
CA PRO A 117 22.44 11.32 -0.92
C PRO A 117 22.51 10.78 -2.35
N LEU A 118 21.40 10.28 -2.90
CA LEU A 118 21.37 9.80 -4.29
C LEU A 118 21.67 10.92 -5.29
N ARG A 119 21.13 12.14 -5.05
CA ARG A 119 21.47 13.33 -5.85
C ARG A 119 22.97 13.62 -5.84
N GLN A 120 23.59 13.58 -4.67
CA GLN A 120 25.02 13.82 -4.51
C GLN A 120 25.85 12.74 -5.22
N GLN A 121 25.42 11.47 -5.16
CA GLN A 121 26.09 10.37 -5.87
C GLN A 121 26.00 10.55 -7.38
N ILE A 122 24.83 10.90 -7.92
CA ILE A 122 24.67 11.19 -9.35
C ILE A 122 25.58 12.35 -9.74
N GLN A 123 25.59 13.44 -8.99
CA GLN A 123 26.48 14.58 -9.27
C GLN A 123 27.96 14.16 -9.23
N ALA A 124 28.40 13.41 -8.24
CA ALA A 124 29.80 13.00 -8.12
C ALA A 124 30.24 12.05 -9.25
N GLN A 125 29.39 11.08 -9.64
CA GLN A 125 29.73 10.10 -10.68
C GLN A 125 29.55 10.66 -12.09
N CYS A 126 28.61 11.59 -12.28
CA CYS A 126 28.21 12.09 -13.58
C CYS A 126 28.75 13.49 -13.90
N ALA A 127 29.40 14.18 -12.96
CA ALA A 127 30.10 15.45 -13.20
C ALA A 127 31.43 15.28 -13.96
N LEU A 128 31.68 14.13 -14.60
CA LEU A 128 32.77 14.03 -15.55
C LEU A 128 32.58 15.15 -16.58
N PRO A 129 33.60 15.98 -16.82
CA PRO A 129 33.49 17.07 -17.76
C PRO A 129 33.14 16.44 -19.10
N VAL A 130 31.97 16.78 -19.64
CA VAL A 130 31.69 16.60 -21.06
C VAL A 130 32.86 17.28 -21.73
N LYS A 131 33.82 16.48 -22.20
CA LYS A 131 35.00 16.95 -22.90
C LYS A 131 34.42 17.67 -24.09
N THR A 132 34.37 19.00 -24.00
CA THR A 132 33.67 19.87 -24.93
C THR A 132 33.98 19.35 -26.32
N PRO A 133 33.00 18.81 -27.07
CA PRO A 133 33.25 18.41 -28.45
C PRO A 133 33.87 19.64 -29.11
N ALA A 134 35.03 19.44 -29.73
CA ALA A 134 35.72 20.53 -30.44
C ALA A 134 34.68 21.30 -31.27
N PRO A 135 34.72 22.65 -31.27
CA PRO A 135 33.71 23.49 -31.89
C PRO A 135 33.29 22.89 -33.23
N PRO A 136 32.00 22.57 -33.44
CA PRO A 136 31.56 21.99 -34.69
C PRO A 136 31.97 22.94 -35.81
N ALA A 137 32.87 22.47 -36.67
CA ALA A 137 33.23 23.17 -37.89
C ALA A 137 31.93 23.60 -38.58
N ALA A 138 31.80 24.91 -38.77
CA ALA A 138 30.59 25.58 -39.24
C ALA A 138 29.95 24.80 -40.40
N ARG A 139 28.77 24.21 -40.15
CA ARG A 139 27.91 23.74 -41.25
C ARG A 139 27.17 24.95 -41.83
N PRO A 140 27.13 25.09 -43.17
CA PRO A 140 26.37 26.11 -43.86
C PRO A 140 24.89 26.09 -43.48
N ALA A 141 24.32 27.29 -43.38
CA ALA A 141 22.93 27.56 -43.02
C ALA A 141 21.93 26.84 -43.92
N GLU A 142 20.95 26.18 -43.31
CA GLU A 142 19.75 25.69 -43.99
C GLU A 142 18.52 26.36 -43.36
N SER A 143 17.67 26.89 -44.23
CA SER A 143 16.66 27.91 -43.98
C SER A 143 15.47 27.48 -43.11
N PRO A 144 14.75 28.46 -42.51
CA PRO A 144 13.66 28.22 -41.57
C PRO A 144 12.33 27.95 -42.26
N LEU A 145 11.66 26.86 -41.89
CA LEU A 145 10.25 26.61 -42.19
C LEU A 145 9.44 26.77 -40.91
N ALA A 146 8.44 27.65 -41.02
CA ALA A 146 7.54 28.11 -39.97
C ALA A 146 6.63 26.98 -39.46
N GLU A 147 6.63 26.75 -38.16
CA GLU A 147 5.58 26.01 -37.46
C GLU A 147 4.78 27.00 -36.60
N LYS A 148 3.47 26.97 -36.83
CA LYS A 148 2.46 27.97 -36.53
C LYS A 148 2.03 27.95 -35.06
N GLU A 149 1.91 29.14 -34.48
CA GLU A 149 1.39 29.40 -33.13
C GLU A 149 -0.09 29.03 -32.91
N ALA A 150 -0.37 28.80 -31.62
CA ALA A 150 -1.57 29.17 -30.83
C ALA A 150 -2.63 28.07 -30.54
N PRO A 151 -3.45 28.18 -29.46
CA PRO A 151 -3.38 29.06 -28.28
C PRO A 151 -3.58 28.35 -26.92
N ALA A 152 -3.33 29.14 -25.88
CA ALA A 152 -3.55 28.88 -24.46
C ALA A 152 -5.00 28.49 -24.09
N SER A 153 -5.13 27.75 -22.97
CA SER A 153 -6.34 27.78 -22.14
C SER A 153 -5.97 27.67 -20.67
N GLN A 154 -6.51 28.63 -19.94
CA GLN A 154 -6.27 29.03 -18.55
C GLN A 154 -7.15 28.21 -17.56
N PRO A 155 -6.97 28.41 -16.24
CA PRO A 155 -7.40 27.49 -15.18
C PRO A 155 -8.85 27.72 -14.72
N SER A 156 -9.48 26.68 -14.18
CA SER A 156 -10.72 26.80 -13.40
C SER A 156 -10.59 26.14 -12.05
N ALA A 157 -10.50 27.00 -11.03
CA ALA A 157 -10.71 26.68 -9.64
C ALA A 157 -12.22 26.52 -9.36
N SER A 158 -12.59 25.55 -8.54
CA SER A 158 -13.93 25.48 -7.94
C SER A 158 -13.77 25.05 -6.49
N SER A 159 -13.93 26.02 -5.60
CA SER A 159 -14.05 25.81 -4.16
C SER A 159 -15.47 25.35 -3.83
N PRO A 160 -15.68 24.32 -2.99
CA PRO A 160 -16.99 24.03 -2.43
C PRO A 160 -17.30 24.96 -1.26
N THR A 161 -18.44 25.63 -1.34
CA THR A 161 -19.06 26.45 -0.29
C THR A 161 -19.46 25.59 0.91
N GLN A 162 -18.87 25.87 2.07
CA GLN A 162 -19.18 25.23 3.34
C GLN A 162 -20.43 25.90 3.97
N PRO A 163 -21.50 25.15 4.32
CA PRO A 163 -22.69 25.73 4.97
C PRO A 163 -22.39 26.14 6.42
N LYS A 164 -22.78 27.37 6.78
CA LYS A 164 -22.86 27.89 8.16
C LYS A 164 -23.85 27.06 8.99
N SER A 165 -23.38 26.48 10.10
CA SER A 165 -24.24 25.98 11.17
C SER A 165 -24.82 27.13 11.99
N PRO A 166 -26.14 27.20 12.23
CA PRO A 166 -26.73 28.13 13.18
C PRO A 166 -26.58 27.66 14.63
N ALA A 167 -26.62 28.65 15.52
CA ALA A 167 -26.32 28.60 16.93
C ALA A 167 -27.33 27.81 17.77
N THR A 168 -26.80 27.33 18.88
CA THR A 168 -27.42 26.66 20.02
C THR A 168 -28.49 27.50 20.69
N ASP A 169 -29.73 27.00 20.69
CA ASP A 169 -30.73 27.29 21.72
C ASP A 169 -30.84 26.07 22.65
N ALA A 170 -30.70 26.32 23.96
CA ALA A 170 -30.81 25.31 25.00
C ALA A 170 -32.28 24.99 25.31
N PRO A 171 -32.72 23.71 25.28
CA PRO A 171 -34.06 23.35 25.68
C PRO A 171 -34.17 23.00 27.17
N PRO A 172 -35.38 23.13 27.75
CA PRO A 172 -35.66 22.93 29.17
C PRO A 172 -35.56 21.46 29.58
N VAL A 173 -35.18 21.26 30.85
CA VAL A 173 -35.03 19.98 31.54
C VAL A 173 -36.35 19.22 31.57
N GLY A 174 -36.53 18.34 30.59
CA GLY A 174 -37.60 17.34 30.54
C GLY A 174 -37.16 16.00 31.17
N PRO A 175 -38.12 15.13 31.53
CA PRO A 175 -37.87 13.88 32.24
C PRO A 175 -36.89 12.97 31.50
N SER A 176 -35.89 12.46 32.22
CA SER A 176 -34.76 11.69 31.72
C SER A 176 -35.18 10.38 31.05
N VAL A 177 -35.44 10.42 29.75
CA VAL A 177 -35.47 9.24 28.89
C VAL A 177 -34.04 8.65 28.88
N PRO A 178 -33.85 7.36 29.21
CA PRO A 178 -32.53 6.74 29.16
C PRO A 178 -31.95 6.93 27.74
N PRO A 179 -30.70 7.40 27.62
CA PRO A 179 -30.11 7.70 26.32
C PRO A 179 -30.08 6.43 25.48
N ILE A 180 -30.74 6.46 24.31
CA ILE A 180 -30.64 5.43 23.28
C ILE A 180 -29.15 5.33 22.92
N ARG A 181 -28.50 4.24 23.32
CA ARG A 181 -27.08 4.03 23.02
C ARG A 181 -26.94 3.76 21.53
N ARG A 182 -26.13 4.57 20.87
CA ARG A 182 -25.88 4.45 19.43
C ARG A 182 -24.84 3.36 19.19
N SER A 183 -24.92 2.68 18.04
CA SER A 183 -23.90 1.74 17.59
C SER A 183 -22.57 2.45 17.35
N VAL A 184 -21.46 1.71 17.48
CA VAL A 184 -20.11 2.23 17.23
C VAL A 184 -19.98 2.70 15.78
N PRO A 185 -19.51 3.93 15.52
CA PRO A 185 -19.27 4.40 14.15
C PRO A 185 -18.21 3.56 13.43
N ALA A 186 -18.41 3.28 12.14
CA ALA A 186 -17.47 2.51 11.32
C ALA A 186 -16.04 3.08 11.30
N ALA A 187 -15.90 4.41 11.39
CA ALA A 187 -14.59 5.07 11.47
C ALA A 187 -13.80 4.69 12.73
N VAL A 188 -14.49 4.51 13.87
CA VAL A 188 -13.87 4.06 15.14
C VAL A 188 -13.37 2.63 15.00
N LEU A 189 -14.19 1.73 14.42
CA LEU A 189 -13.79 0.35 14.14
C LEU A 189 -12.59 0.27 13.20
N GLN A 190 -12.58 1.05 12.10
CA GLN A 190 -11.44 1.13 11.19
C GLN A 190 -10.17 1.61 11.89
N THR A 191 -10.30 2.57 12.80
CA THR A 191 -9.17 3.11 13.56
C THR A 191 -8.59 2.07 14.51
N ALA A 192 -9.45 1.36 15.25
CA ALA A 192 -9.03 0.27 16.13
C ALA A 192 -8.39 -0.89 15.34
N TRP A 193 -8.97 -1.28 14.20
CA TRP A 193 -8.41 -2.33 13.34
C TRP A 193 -7.03 -1.94 12.77
N ARG A 194 -6.86 -0.69 12.32
CA ARG A 194 -5.57 -0.19 11.82
C ARG A 194 -4.51 -0.17 12.93
N ALA A 195 -4.89 0.17 14.17
CA ALA A 195 -3.97 0.08 15.31
C ALA A 195 -3.56 -1.37 15.58
N TYR A 196 -4.52 -2.29 15.63
CA TYR A 196 -4.27 -3.72 15.83
C TYR A 196 -3.32 -4.29 14.76
N LEU A 197 -3.57 -4.02 13.47
CA LEU A 197 -2.76 -4.51 12.37
C LEU A 197 -1.32 -3.96 12.36
N ARG A 198 -1.09 -2.78 12.94
CA ARG A 198 0.26 -2.21 13.12
C ARG A 198 1.00 -2.76 14.34
N GLY A 199 0.40 -3.69 15.09
CA GLY A 199 0.94 -4.19 16.35
C GLY A 199 0.73 -3.24 17.55
N ASP A 200 0.02 -2.13 17.34
CA ASP A 200 -0.37 -1.18 18.39
C ASP A 200 -1.65 -1.66 19.09
N TYR A 201 -1.53 -2.77 19.81
CA TYR A 201 -2.65 -3.40 20.52
C TYR A 201 -3.19 -2.52 21.65
N ASP A 202 -2.33 -1.68 22.25
CA ASP A 202 -2.70 -0.72 23.29
C ASP A 202 -3.52 0.44 22.70
N GLY A 203 -3.14 0.94 21.52
CA GLY A 203 -3.92 1.91 20.77
C GLY A 203 -5.29 1.37 20.36
N ALA A 204 -5.36 0.13 19.85
CA ALA A 204 -6.64 -0.50 19.50
C ALA A 204 -7.58 -0.63 20.71
N ASP A 205 -7.04 -1.07 21.84
CA ASP A 205 -7.80 -1.19 23.09
C ASP A 205 -8.30 0.17 23.59
N ARG A 206 -7.44 1.19 23.63
CA ARG A 206 -7.79 2.54 24.07
C ARG A 206 -8.94 3.12 23.25
N VAL A 207 -8.87 3.05 21.92
CA VAL A 207 -9.90 3.57 21.01
C VAL A 207 -11.26 2.95 21.31
N LEU A 208 -11.32 1.63 21.52
CA LEU A 208 -12.59 0.93 21.78
C LEU A 208 -13.09 1.12 23.22
N ARG A 209 -12.20 1.27 24.21
CA ARG A 209 -12.60 1.60 25.59
C ARG A 209 -13.19 3.01 25.70
N GLU A 210 -12.62 3.97 24.99
CA GLU A 210 -13.16 5.33 24.88
C GLU A 210 -14.53 5.30 24.18
N ALA A 211 -14.63 4.57 23.06
CA ALA A 211 -15.90 4.40 22.34
C ALA A 211 -17.00 3.80 23.22
N ARG A 212 -16.68 2.86 24.11
CA ARG A 212 -17.64 2.24 25.03
C ARG A 212 -18.31 3.24 26.00
N GLN A 213 -17.71 4.41 26.23
CA GLN A 213 -18.32 5.45 27.07
C GLN A 213 -19.49 6.15 26.36
N GLN A 214 -19.50 6.15 25.03
CA GLN A 214 -20.45 6.90 24.21
C GLN A 214 -21.36 6.01 23.35
N TYR A 215 -20.90 4.79 23.06
CA TYR A 215 -21.53 3.86 22.13
C TYR A 215 -21.71 2.48 22.77
N GLU A 216 -22.68 1.73 22.26
CA GLU A 216 -22.80 0.31 22.55
C GLU A 216 -21.90 -0.48 21.59
N LEU A 217 -20.95 -1.23 22.15
CA LEU A 217 -20.02 -2.04 21.36
C LEU A 217 -20.76 -3.20 20.69
N ASP A 218 -20.55 -3.37 19.40
CA ASP A 218 -21.05 -4.51 18.62
C ASP A 218 -20.09 -5.71 18.68
N ASP A 219 -20.51 -6.83 18.08
CA ASP A 219 -19.72 -8.07 18.04
C ASP A 219 -18.34 -7.85 17.40
N THR A 220 -18.26 -6.97 16.39
CA THR A 220 -16.99 -6.63 15.74
C THR A 220 -16.07 -5.91 16.73
N ALA A 221 -16.55 -4.87 17.42
CA ALA A 221 -15.77 -4.16 18.44
C ALA A 221 -15.26 -5.10 19.55
N TYR A 222 -16.13 -5.98 20.07
CA TYR A 222 -15.72 -6.96 21.08
C TYR A 222 -14.65 -7.93 20.57
N PHE A 223 -14.76 -8.35 19.31
CA PHE A 223 -13.77 -9.22 18.70
C PHE A 223 -12.40 -8.53 18.59
N ILE A 224 -12.36 -7.28 18.12
CA ILE A 224 -11.11 -6.49 18.02
C ILE A 224 -10.47 -6.31 19.40
N LEU A 225 -11.27 -5.99 20.42
CA LEU A 225 -10.80 -5.82 21.79
C LEU A 225 -10.21 -7.13 22.34
N GLY A 226 -10.92 -8.25 22.12
CA GLY A 226 -10.47 -9.58 22.51
C GLY A 226 -9.17 -10.00 21.81
N CYS A 227 -9.05 -9.76 20.50
CA CYS A 227 -7.82 -10.01 19.76
C CYS A 227 -6.66 -9.15 20.27
N SER A 228 -6.89 -7.86 20.53
CA SER A 228 -5.86 -6.94 21.02
C SER A 228 -5.28 -7.39 22.36
N ARG A 229 -6.15 -7.78 23.31
CA ARG A 229 -5.74 -8.31 24.62
C ARG A 229 -5.01 -9.64 24.52
N ALA A 230 -5.50 -10.57 23.70
CA ALA A 230 -4.82 -11.84 23.45
C ALA A 230 -3.43 -11.65 22.83
N ALA A 231 -3.31 -10.73 21.87
CA ALA A 231 -2.04 -10.43 21.22
C ALA A 231 -1.02 -9.85 22.22
N ARG A 232 -1.45 -8.97 23.13
CA ARG A 232 -0.61 -8.49 24.23
C ARG A 232 -0.15 -9.61 25.16
N TYR A 233 -1.07 -10.45 25.61
CA TYR A 233 -0.75 -11.62 26.45
C TYR A 233 0.35 -12.49 25.81
N PHE A 234 0.21 -12.83 24.52
CA PHE A 234 1.23 -13.62 23.82
C PHE A 234 2.54 -12.87 23.58
N ARG A 235 2.49 -11.55 23.34
CA ARG A 235 3.69 -10.70 23.19
C ARG A 235 4.51 -10.62 24.48
N GLU A 236 3.84 -10.62 25.63
CA GLU A 236 4.45 -10.56 26.98
C GLU A 236 4.84 -11.95 27.52
N GLY A 237 4.92 -12.95 26.65
CA GLY A 237 5.35 -14.31 27.00
C GLY A 237 4.29 -15.16 27.72
N GLY A 238 3.03 -14.71 27.75
CA GLY A 238 1.92 -15.45 28.34
C GLY A 238 1.93 -15.46 29.87
N THR A 239 2.45 -14.42 30.50
CA THR A 239 2.62 -14.34 31.96
C THR A 239 1.41 -13.72 32.67
N ASP A 240 0.71 -12.77 32.04
CA ASP A 240 -0.44 -12.09 32.65
C ASP A 240 -1.75 -12.86 32.40
N GLY A 241 -2.11 -13.73 33.35
CA GLY A 241 -3.37 -14.48 33.31
C GLY A 241 -4.62 -13.60 33.22
N ARG A 242 -4.59 -12.37 33.77
CA ARG A 242 -5.73 -11.45 33.71
C ARG A 242 -5.99 -10.99 32.29
N LEU A 243 -4.94 -10.66 31.53
CA LEU A 243 -5.09 -10.30 30.12
C LEU A 243 -5.72 -11.43 29.29
N LEU A 244 -5.36 -12.68 29.57
CA LEU A 244 -5.95 -13.83 28.89
C LEU A 244 -7.44 -14.01 29.24
N GLU A 245 -7.80 -13.87 30.52
CA GLU A 245 -9.19 -13.95 30.96
C GLU A 245 -10.05 -12.84 30.36
N GLU A 246 -9.56 -11.60 30.34
CA GLU A 246 -10.23 -10.48 29.69
C GLU A 246 -10.41 -10.74 28.19
N ALA A 247 -9.38 -11.22 27.50
CA ALA A 247 -9.46 -11.57 26.09
C ALA A 247 -10.57 -12.61 25.83
N ARG A 248 -10.61 -13.70 26.61
CA ARG A 248 -11.66 -14.73 26.52
C ARG A 248 -13.06 -14.16 26.79
N ARG A 249 -13.19 -13.26 27.76
CA ARG A 249 -14.46 -12.59 28.06
C ARG A 249 -14.97 -11.80 26.86
N TYR A 250 -14.12 -10.98 26.22
CA TYR A 250 -14.51 -10.20 25.05
C TYR A 250 -14.77 -11.06 23.83
N LEU A 251 -13.94 -12.09 23.60
CA LEU A 251 -14.14 -13.06 22.52
C LEU A 251 -15.45 -13.87 22.67
N ARG A 252 -15.93 -14.11 23.90
CA ARG A 252 -17.25 -14.70 24.16
C ARG A 252 -18.41 -13.74 23.84
N GLN A 253 -18.19 -12.45 24.05
CA GLN A 253 -19.20 -11.43 23.75
C GLN A 253 -19.39 -11.24 22.24
N ALA A 254 -18.34 -11.42 21.44
CA ALA A 254 -18.40 -11.40 19.97
C ALA A 254 -19.06 -12.67 19.39
N ARG A 255 -20.40 -12.72 19.38
CA ARG A 255 -21.14 -13.94 19.02
C ARG A 255 -21.24 -14.15 17.50
N GLN A 256 -21.54 -13.10 16.75
CA GLN A 256 -21.79 -13.13 15.31
C GLN A 256 -20.93 -12.11 14.59
N LEU A 257 -19.81 -12.58 14.03
CA LEU A 257 -19.01 -11.74 13.14
C LEU A 257 -19.63 -11.69 11.74
N PRO A 258 -19.52 -10.56 11.03
CA PRO A 258 -19.93 -10.48 9.63
C PRO A 258 -19.28 -11.61 8.79
N PRO A 259 -20.01 -12.26 7.88
CA PRO A 259 -19.47 -13.38 7.07
C PRO A 259 -18.26 -12.97 6.23
N GLU A 260 -18.23 -11.71 5.77
CA GLU A 260 -17.10 -11.12 5.05
C GLU A 260 -15.85 -11.07 5.94
N LEU A 261 -16.03 -10.80 7.24
CA LEU A 261 -14.94 -10.82 8.20
C LEU A 261 -14.50 -12.25 8.51
N GLN A 262 -15.45 -13.16 8.75
CA GLN A 262 -15.17 -14.57 9.09
C GLN A 262 -14.29 -15.26 8.06
N SER A 263 -14.60 -15.10 6.77
CA SER A 263 -13.82 -15.70 5.68
C SER A 263 -12.39 -15.17 5.58
N ARG A 264 -12.12 -13.98 6.14
CA ARG A 264 -10.81 -13.31 6.07
C ARG A 264 -10.04 -13.32 7.37
N LEU A 265 -10.60 -13.84 8.47
CA LEU A 265 -9.96 -13.84 9.78
C LEU A 265 -8.57 -14.49 9.76
N ALA A 266 -8.40 -15.59 9.02
CA ALA A 266 -7.14 -16.31 8.90
C ALA A 266 -6.02 -15.49 8.24
N LEU A 267 -6.36 -14.43 7.49
CA LEU A 267 -5.39 -13.56 6.84
C LEU A 267 -4.82 -12.50 7.80
N PHE A 268 -5.56 -12.14 8.85
CA PHE A 268 -5.25 -10.97 9.69
C PHE A 268 -4.97 -11.32 11.15
N ILE A 269 -5.47 -12.47 11.61
CA ILE A 269 -5.39 -12.86 13.02
C ILE A 269 -4.50 -14.10 13.15
N SER A 270 -3.58 -14.06 14.12
CA SER A 270 -2.70 -15.19 14.42
C SER A 270 -3.50 -16.47 14.67
N PRO A 271 -3.05 -17.64 14.18
CA PRO A 271 -3.71 -18.93 14.42
C PRO A 271 -3.97 -19.22 15.91
N LYS A 272 -3.08 -18.77 16.81
CA LYS A 272 -3.25 -18.93 18.27
C LYS A 272 -4.45 -18.14 18.81
N ILE A 273 -4.65 -16.92 18.34
CA ILE A 273 -5.79 -16.09 18.75
C ILE A 273 -7.09 -16.64 18.16
N LEU A 274 -7.05 -17.17 16.93
CA LEU A 274 -8.22 -17.84 16.33
C LEU A 274 -8.61 -19.12 17.08
N ALA A 275 -7.63 -19.90 17.53
CA ALA A 275 -7.89 -21.06 18.40
C ALA A 275 -8.57 -20.59 19.70
N LEU A 276 -8.03 -19.56 20.35
CA LEU A 276 -8.61 -18.98 21.57
C LEU A 276 -10.05 -18.48 21.36
N TYR A 277 -10.36 -17.85 20.22
CA TYR A 277 -11.71 -17.41 19.88
C TYR A 277 -12.68 -18.58 19.71
N ARG A 278 -12.27 -19.65 19.02
CA ARG A 278 -13.09 -20.87 18.84
C ARG A 278 -13.35 -21.56 20.18
N GLU A 279 -12.33 -21.68 21.02
CA GLU A 279 -12.46 -22.23 22.38
C GLU A 279 -13.43 -21.41 23.23
N SER A 280 -13.27 -20.08 23.21
CA SER A 280 -14.14 -19.14 23.93
C SER A 280 -15.60 -19.32 23.53
N ARG A 281 -15.89 -19.51 22.24
CA ARG A 281 -17.25 -19.75 21.74
C ARG A 281 -17.83 -21.08 22.18
N ARG A 282 -17.04 -22.16 22.19
CA ARG A 282 -17.50 -23.48 22.67
C ARG A 282 -17.89 -23.43 24.15
N ALA A 283 -17.10 -22.73 24.96
CA ALA A 283 -17.36 -22.60 26.39
C ALA A 283 -18.61 -21.78 26.74
N GLY A 284 -19.13 -20.95 25.82
CA GLY A 284 -20.31 -20.11 26.05
C GLY A 284 -21.63 -20.65 25.50
N GLY A 285 -21.63 -21.82 24.84
CA GLY A 285 -22.82 -22.39 24.19
C GLY A 285 -23.39 -23.64 24.86
N GLY A 286 -22.95 -23.97 26.08
CA GLY A 286 -23.35 -25.16 26.83
C GLY A 286 -24.31 -24.92 28.00
N GLU A 287 -24.93 -23.73 28.07
CA GLU A 287 -26.02 -23.39 28.99
C GLU A 287 -27.35 -23.31 28.22
#